data_AF-A0AAV1RGW1-F1
#
_entry.id   AF-A0AAV1RGW1-F1
#
_cell.length_a   1.000
_cell.length_b   1.000
_cell.length_c   1.000
_cell.angle_alpha   90.00
_cell.angle_beta   90.00
_cell.angle_gamma   90.00
#
_symmetry.space_group_name_H-M   'P 1'
#
loop_
_entity.id
_entity.type
_entity.pdbx_description
1 polymer ?
#
loop_
_entity_poly.entity_id
_entity_poly.type
_entity_poly.pdbx_seq_one_letter_code
_entity_poly.pdbx_strand_id
1 'polypeptide(L)'
;MSSTAQAVPRIKMKKKPNNEFGMSSKTHDVESEEEEEKDEQELSSSSEEDDSEIERELAEVTFEDLQKAKSNGSLSVYKKPDQEKKGGRANKNRPTEVSCKKPVTRFREVVQVPKKVVRDPRFESLCGNLDVEGYVSDKQLKFESAKQSDAAIVTEHKKKEREAAKQGKRPFYLKKSEVRKQRLIEKYNKLKASGKLESFIEKRRRKNAAKDHIYMPYRRSSNSEQQS
;
A
#
# COMPACT_ATOMS: atom_id res chain seq x y z
N MET A 1 -22.17 -72.34 -8.64
CA MET A 1 -22.47 -71.19 -9.52
C MET A 1 -21.14 -70.56 -9.91
N SER A 2 -20.59 -70.88 -11.08
CA SER A 2 -19.27 -70.39 -11.52
C SER A 2 -19.40 -68.99 -12.11
N SER A 3 -18.66 -68.02 -11.59
CA SER A 3 -18.65 -66.64 -12.07
C SER A 3 -17.72 -66.47 -13.28
N THR A 4 -18.30 -66.14 -14.43
CA THR A 4 -17.54 -65.82 -15.66
C THR A 4 -17.13 -64.35 -15.62
N ALA A 5 -15.83 -64.07 -15.53
CA ALA A 5 -15.29 -62.71 -15.62
C ALA A 5 -15.24 -62.25 -17.08
N GLN A 6 -15.97 -61.19 -17.43
CA GLN A 6 -15.87 -60.54 -18.75
C GLN A 6 -14.65 -59.60 -18.77
N ALA A 7 -13.75 -59.82 -19.73
CA ALA A 7 -12.62 -58.96 -20.01
C ALA A 7 -13.04 -57.77 -20.89
N VAL A 8 -12.76 -56.54 -20.43
CA VAL A 8 -13.00 -55.31 -21.19
C VAL A 8 -11.79 -54.99 -22.09
N PRO A 9 -11.97 -54.66 -23.38
CA PRO A 9 -10.85 -54.37 -24.26
C PRO A 9 -10.20 -53.02 -23.98
N ARG A 10 -8.87 -53.00 -23.91
CA ARG A 10 -8.03 -51.81 -23.67
C ARG A 10 -7.79 -51.06 -24.99
N ILE A 11 -8.37 -49.86 -25.10
CA ILE A 11 -8.20 -48.96 -26.26
C ILE A 11 -6.76 -48.41 -26.28
N LYS A 12 -6.01 -48.70 -27.34
CA LYS A 12 -4.66 -48.14 -27.58
C LYS A 12 -4.78 -46.73 -28.14
N MET A 13 -4.37 -45.73 -27.35
CA MET A 13 -4.20 -44.34 -27.81
C MET A 13 -2.99 -44.25 -28.76
N LYS A 14 -3.22 -43.79 -30.00
CA LYS A 14 -2.16 -43.48 -30.98
C LYS A 14 -1.42 -42.21 -30.54
N LYS A 15 -0.10 -42.30 -30.31
CA LYS A 15 0.77 -41.13 -30.14
C LYS A 15 0.80 -40.35 -31.46
N LYS A 16 0.51 -39.04 -31.42
CA LYS A 16 0.73 -38.14 -32.57
C LYS A 16 2.22 -37.84 -32.73
N PRO A 17 2.73 -37.67 -33.96
CA PRO A 17 4.12 -37.28 -34.18
C PRO A 17 4.33 -35.80 -33.83
N ASN A 18 5.50 -35.52 -33.27
CA ASN A 18 6.01 -34.17 -33.05
C ASN A 18 6.35 -33.56 -34.42
N ASN A 19 5.80 -32.37 -34.70
CA ASN A 19 6.17 -31.59 -35.87
C ASN A 19 7.39 -30.74 -35.51
N GLU A 20 8.56 -31.21 -35.92
CA GLU A 20 9.81 -30.47 -35.92
C GLU A 20 9.79 -29.55 -37.14
N PHE A 21 9.72 -28.23 -36.92
CA PHE A 21 10.09 -27.27 -37.96
C PHE A 21 11.18 -26.35 -37.43
N GLY A 22 12.31 -26.42 -38.11
CA GLY A 22 13.57 -25.77 -37.76
C GLY A 22 13.59 -24.27 -38.01
N MET A 23 14.67 -23.70 -37.49
CA MET A 23 15.14 -22.34 -37.65
C MET A 23 15.48 -22.02 -39.11
N SER A 24 15.27 -20.77 -39.52
CA SER A 24 15.87 -20.04 -40.66
C SER A 24 14.87 -18.93 -41.06
N SER A 25 15.19 -17.68 -41.34
CA SER A 25 16.44 -16.98 -41.61
C SER A 25 16.14 -15.49 -41.55
N LYS A 26 17.15 -14.73 -41.13
CA LYS A 26 17.26 -13.29 -41.29
C LYS A 26 17.45 -12.96 -42.77
N THR A 27 16.65 -12.05 -43.33
CA THR A 27 17.00 -11.27 -44.53
C THR A 27 16.67 -9.81 -44.30
N HIS A 28 17.61 -8.99 -44.76
CA HIS A 28 17.69 -7.54 -44.78
C HIS A 28 17.39 -7.16 -46.21
N ASP A 29 16.37 -6.34 -46.46
CA ASP A 29 16.28 -5.57 -47.70
C ASP A 29 15.57 -4.25 -47.42
N VAL A 30 16.12 -3.24 -48.08
CA VAL A 30 16.05 -1.81 -47.84
C VAL A 30 15.24 -1.18 -48.98
N GLU A 31 14.47 -0.14 -48.63
CA GLU A 31 13.91 0.94 -49.45
C GLU A 31 12.77 0.62 -50.45
N SER A 32 11.60 1.18 -50.14
CA SER A 32 10.82 1.97 -51.09
C SER A 32 10.11 3.09 -50.34
N GLU A 33 10.23 4.28 -50.92
CA GLU A 33 10.08 5.62 -50.38
C GLU A 33 8.61 6.05 -50.23
N GLU A 34 8.45 7.01 -49.31
CA GLU A 34 7.53 8.15 -49.35
C GLU A 34 6.03 7.89 -49.52
N GLU A 35 5.28 8.08 -48.42
CA GLU A 35 4.33 9.19 -48.24
C GLU A 35 3.59 8.99 -46.90
N GLU A 36 3.18 10.10 -46.28
CA GLU A 36 2.52 10.23 -44.97
C GLU A 36 3.40 10.41 -43.72
N GLU A 37 4.34 11.36 -43.77
CA GLU A 37 4.65 12.19 -42.60
C GLU A 37 3.94 13.54 -42.75
N LYS A 38 2.78 13.71 -42.12
CA LYS A 38 2.23 15.07 -41.88
C LYS A 38 1.17 15.23 -40.78
N ASP A 39 0.77 14.17 -40.08
CA ASP A 39 -0.33 14.26 -39.09
C ASP A 39 0.06 13.93 -37.63
N GLU A 40 1.34 13.68 -37.31
CA GLU A 40 1.77 13.36 -35.93
C GLU A 40 2.40 14.54 -35.15
N GLN A 41 2.55 15.73 -35.74
CA GLN A 41 3.24 16.86 -35.08
C GLN A 41 2.34 17.77 -34.22
N GLU A 42 1.01 17.70 -34.35
CA GLU A 42 0.08 18.63 -33.67
C GLU A 42 -0.44 18.14 -32.31
N LEU A 43 0.00 16.97 -31.82
CA LEU A 43 -0.42 16.42 -30.51
C LEU A 43 0.71 16.28 -29.47
N SER A 44 1.98 16.53 -29.86
CA SER A 44 3.12 16.51 -28.92
C SER A 44 3.41 17.88 -28.28
N SER A 45 3.13 18.99 -28.99
CA SER A 45 3.55 20.32 -28.53
C SER A 45 2.75 20.88 -27.36
N SER A 46 1.55 20.38 -27.07
CA SER A 46 0.70 20.92 -26.00
C SER A 46 1.03 20.37 -24.61
N SER A 47 1.79 19.27 -24.50
CA SER A 47 2.08 18.63 -23.20
C SER A 47 3.54 18.80 -22.76
N GLU A 48 4.41 19.31 -23.64
CA GLU A 48 5.83 19.58 -23.36
C GLU A 48 6.04 20.96 -22.71
N GLU A 49 5.15 21.93 -22.96
CA GLU A 49 5.19 23.25 -22.33
C GLU A 49 4.88 23.16 -20.82
N ASP A 50 3.92 22.32 -20.43
CA ASP A 50 3.54 22.10 -19.03
C ASP A 50 4.68 21.43 -18.23
N ASP A 51 5.37 20.44 -18.80
CA ASP A 51 6.48 19.75 -18.12
C ASP A 51 7.70 20.66 -17.94
N SER A 52 7.97 21.52 -18.91
CA SER A 52 9.09 22.47 -18.85
C SER A 52 8.79 23.71 -18.00
N GLU A 53 7.52 24.07 -17.83
CA GLU A 53 7.08 25.07 -16.83
C GLU A 53 7.23 24.53 -15.40
N ILE A 54 6.80 23.29 -15.16
CA ILE A 54 6.96 22.62 -13.86
C ILE A 54 8.46 22.47 -13.48
N GLU A 55 9.34 22.17 -14.44
CA GLU A 55 10.78 22.05 -14.17
C GLU A 55 11.42 23.39 -13.76
N ARG A 56 10.97 24.52 -14.36
CA ARG A 56 11.42 25.87 -13.97
C ARG A 56 10.90 26.26 -12.59
N GLU A 57 9.62 25.99 -12.31
CA GLU A 57 9.03 26.23 -10.98
C GLU A 57 9.74 25.45 -9.88
N LEU A 58 10.12 24.18 -10.14
CA LEU A 58 10.86 23.36 -9.19
C LEU A 58 12.31 23.81 -9.00
N ALA A 59 12.93 24.41 -10.01
CA ALA A 59 14.28 24.96 -9.91
C ALA A 59 14.33 26.23 -9.04
N GLU A 60 13.23 26.98 -8.96
CA GLU A 60 13.12 28.20 -8.15
C GLU A 60 12.74 27.93 -6.68
N VAL A 61 12.26 26.72 -6.34
CA VAL A 61 11.97 26.38 -4.94
C VAL A 61 13.26 26.35 -4.14
N THR A 62 13.44 27.37 -3.30
CA THR A 62 14.63 27.49 -2.48
C THR A 62 14.71 26.38 -1.42
N PHE A 63 15.92 26.03 -1.02
CA PHE A 63 16.16 25.04 0.04
C PHE A 63 15.45 25.39 1.37
N GLU A 64 15.24 26.68 1.64
CA GLU A 64 14.51 27.17 2.80
C GLU A 64 13.00 26.84 2.73
N ASP A 65 12.39 27.00 1.55
CA ASP A 65 10.98 26.68 1.32
C ASP A 65 10.72 25.17 1.44
N LEU A 66 11.67 24.35 0.99
CA LEU A 66 11.65 22.90 1.21
C LEU A 66 11.75 22.52 2.70
N GLN A 67 12.55 23.27 3.49
CA GLN A 67 12.62 23.06 4.94
C GLN A 67 11.35 23.50 5.66
N LYS A 68 10.72 24.61 5.24
CA LYS A 68 9.43 25.09 5.77
C LYS A 68 8.28 24.12 5.46
N ALA A 69 8.22 23.58 4.25
CA ALA A 69 7.25 22.56 3.87
C ALA A 69 7.39 21.28 4.71
N LYS A 70 8.62 20.92 5.11
CA LYS A 70 8.90 19.80 6.01
C LYS A 70 8.58 20.11 7.48
N SER A 71 8.70 21.36 7.92
CA SER A 71 8.58 21.73 9.35
C SER A 71 7.16 22.11 9.79
N ASN A 72 6.26 22.47 8.88
CA ASN A 72 4.87 22.85 9.22
C ASN A 72 3.94 21.69 9.62
N GLY A 73 4.51 20.56 10.07
CA GLY A 73 3.84 19.58 10.93
C GLY A 73 3.90 20.02 12.39
N SER A 74 3.39 21.23 12.68
CA SER A 74 3.40 21.88 13.99
C SER A 74 2.94 20.94 15.09
N LEU A 75 3.92 20.39 15.79
CA LEU A 75 3.78 19.49 16.92
C LEU A 75 3.69 20.37 18.16
N SER A 76 2.47 20.78 18.55
CA SER A 76 2.24 21.49 19.81
C SER A 76 2.44 20.52 20.98
N VAL A 77 3.70 20.28 21.35
CA VAL A 77 4.00 19.68 22.64
C VAL A 77 3.62 20.73 23.69
N TYR A 78 2.48 20.53 24.34
CA TYR A 78 2.14 21.22 25.58
C TYR A 78 3.33 21.12 26.55
N LYS A 79 4.09 22.20 26.70
CA LYS A 79 5.10 22.32 27.73
C LYS A 79 4.37 22.54 29.06
N LYS A 80 4.34 21.51 29.90
CA LYS A 80 3.85 21.64 31.28
C LYS A 80 4.75 22.64 32.02
N PRO A 81 4.19 23.50 32.89
CA PRO A 81 4.98 24.40 33.72
C PRO A 81 5.89 23.59 34.65
N ASP A 82 7.13 24.08 34.81
CA ASP A 82 8.18 23.42 35.56
C ASP A 82 7.81 23.44 37.05
N GLN A 83 7.27 22.32 37.52
CA GLN A 83 7.07 22.08 38.94
C GLN A 83 8.44 21.72 39.52
N GLU A 84 8.97 22.53 40.43
CA GLU A 84 10.20 22.23 41.17
C GLU A 84 10.14 20.80 41.70
N LYS A 85 10.91 19.91 41.04
CA LYS A 85 10.91 18.49 41.38
C LYS A 85 11.54 18.36 42.76
N LYS A 86 10.73 18.02 43.76
CA LYS A 86 11.27 17.53 45.04
C LYS A 86 12.26 16.41 44.73
N GLY A 87 13.50 16.59 45.18
CA GLY A 87 14.65 15.77 44.83
C GLY A 87 14.31 14.28 44.80
N GLY A 88 14.29 13.73 43.59
CA GLY A 88 14.02 12.33 43.37
C GLY A 88 15.13 11.45 43.94
N ARG A 89 14.81 10.16 44.11
CA ARG A 89 15.75 9.10 44.44
C ARG A 89 16.94 9.15 43.47
N ALA A 90 18.19 9.21 43.96
CA ALA A 90 19.38 9.29 43.11
C ALA A 90 19.56 8.08 42.17
N ASN A 91 18.99 6.92 42.52
CA ASN A 91 18.91 5.71 41.68
C ASN A 91 17.61 4.96 42.04
N LYS A 92 17.02 4.22 41.09
CA LYS A 92 15.74 3.49 41.24
C LYS A 92 15.73 2.47 42.38
N ASN A 93 16.91 2.01 42.82
CA ASN A 93 17.06 1.01 43.89
C ASN A 93 17.58 1.60 45.23
N ARG A 94 17.84 2.91 45.35
CA ARG A 94 18.46 3.57 46.54
C ARG A 94 17.41 4.12 47.51
N PRO A 95 17.08 3.53 48.67
CA PRO A 95 16.07 4.08 49.61
C PRO A 95 16.28 5.58 49.89
N THR A 96 15.17 6.33 49.96
CA THR A 96 15.20 7.74 50.33
C THR A 96 15.33 7.84 51.86
N GLU A 97 16.44 8.38 52.33
CA GLU A 97 16.65 8.64 53.75
C GLU A 97 15.80 9.85 54.17
N VAL A 98 14.82 9.62 55.05
CA VAL A 98 14.03 10.68 55.68
C VAL A 98 14.68 11.06 57.00
N SER A 99 14.68 12.36 57.34
CA SER A 99 15.22 12.82 58.62
C SER A 99 14.40 12.26 59.79
N CYS A 100 15.07 11.56 60.72
CA CYS A 100 14.49 11.05 61.95
C CYS A 100 13.93 12.14 62.88
N LYS A 101 14.31 13.40 62.64
CA LYS A 101 13.86 14.58 63.40
C LYS A 101 12.46 15.04 62.99
N LYS A 102 11.90 14.47 61.92
CA LYS A 102 10.54 14.78 61.47
C LYS A 102 9.59 13.75 62.11
N PRO A 103 8.78 14.13 63.11
CA PRO A 103 7.87 13.20 63.77
C PRO A 103 6.85 12.65 62.76
N VAL A 104 6.52 11.35 62.88
CA VAL A 104 5.43 10.74 62.10
C VAL A 104 4.14 11.39 62.55
N THR A 105 3.39 12.00 61.62
CA THR A 105 2.29 12.89 61.97
C THR A 105 1.14 12.16 62.67
N ARG A 106 0.38 11.35 61.94
CA ARG A 106 -0.70 10.50 62.48
C ARG A 106 -0.70 9.19 61.69
N PHE A 107 -0.92 8.06 62.37
CA PHE A 107 -1.20 6.81 61.69
C PHE A 107 -2.49 6.97 60.88
N ARG A 108 -2.40 6.85 59.56
CA ARG A 108 -3.58 6.93 58.69
C ARG A 108 -4.26 5.57 58.72
N GLU A 109 -5.53 5.52 59.11
CA GLU A 109 -6.37 4.36 58.86
C GLU A 109 -6.44 4.14 57.34
N VAL A 110 -6.01 2.96 56.90
CA VAL A 110 -6.07 2.57 55.49
C VAL A 110 -7.52 2.23 55.17
N VAL A 111 -8.32 3.25 54.92
CA VAL A 111 -9.67 3.05 54.36
C VAL A 111 -9.47 2.47 52.96
N GLN A 112 -10.01 1.27 52.72
CA GLN A 112 -9.97 0.65 51.40
C GLN A 112 -10.87 1.44 50.45
N VAL A 113 -10.32 2.47 49.83
CA VAL A 113 -11.00 3.20 48.75
C VAL A 113 -11.05 2.29 47.53
N PRO A 114 -12.21 2.15 46.84
CA PRO A 114 -12.29 1.37 45.62
C PRO A 114 -11.24 1.87 44.61
N LYS A 115 -10.29 0.99 44.28
CA LYS A 115 -9.20 1.30 43.36
C LYS A 115 -9.75 1.30 41.93
N LYS A 116 -9.56 2.40 41.21
CA LYS A 116 -9.83 2.47 39.77
C LYS A 116 -8.82 1.58 39.04
N VAL A 117 -9.24 0.39 38.63
CA VAL A 117 -8.45 -0.49 37.77
C VAL A 117 -8.58 0.05 36.35
N VAL A 118 -7.46 0.48 35.75
CA VAL A 118 -7.42 0.84 34.33
C VAL A 118 -7.61 -0.46 33.55
N ARG A 119 -8.80 -0.66 33.01
CA ARG A 119 -9.14 -1.83 32.20
C ARG A 119 -8.81 -1.51 30.75
N ASP A 120 -8.06 -2.40 30.11
CA ASP A 120 -7.77 -2.29 28.67
C ASP A 120 -9.01 -2.79 27.93
N PRO A 121 -9.64 -1.97 27.05
CA PRO A 121 -10.87 -2.35 26.35
C PRO A 121 -10.72 -3.61 25.50
N ARG A 122 -9.49 -4.00 25.13
CA ARG A 122 -9.21 -5.25 24.40
C ARG A 122 -9.31 -6.48 25.31
N PHE A 123 -9.01 -6.31 26.59
CA PHE A 123 -8.92 -7.40 27.58
C PHE A 123 -9.99 -7.28 28.68
N GLU A 124 -10.94 -6.35 28.54
CA GLU A 124 -12.06 -6.21 29.46
C GLU A 124 -13.04 -7.38 29.23
N SER A 125 -13.53 -8.00 30.31
CA SER A 125 -14.51 -9.10 30.23
C SER A 125 -15.83 -8.70 29.58
N LEU A 126 -16.08 -7.39 29.42
CA LEU A 126 -17.22 -6.82 28.70
C LEU A 126 -16.93 -6.61 27.20
N CYS A 127 -15.72 -6.87 26.72
CA CYS A 127 -15.43 -6.88 25.30
C CYS A 127 -16.20 -8.07 24.70
N GLY A 128 -17.11 -7.79 23.77
CA GLY A 128 -18.05 -8.80 23.25
C GLY A 128 -17.33 -9.98 22.58
N ASN A 129 -18.09 -11.04 22.30
CA ASN A 129 -17.56 -12.19 21.57
C ASN A 129 -17.21 -11.79 20.12
N LEU A 130 -16.04 -12.21 19.64
CA LEU A 130 -15.62 -11.99 18.25
C LEU A 130 -16.50 -12.83 17.30
N ASP A 131 -17.22 -12.17 16.40
CA ASP A 131 -17.90 -12.83 15.29
C ASP A 131 -16.88 -13.23 14.21
N VAL A 132 -16.40 -14.46 14.29
CA VAL A 132 -15.42 -15.03 13.35
C VAL A 132 -16.02 -15.18 11.96
N GLU A 133 -17.30 -15.54 11.87
CA GLU A 133 -17.97 -15.79 10.59
C GLU A 133 -18.16 -14.48 9.82
N GLY A 134 -18.60 -13.42 10.50
CA GLY A 134 -18.67 -12.08 9.91
C GLY A 134 -17.32 -11.60 9.41
N TYR A 135 -16.25 -11.78 10.19
CA TYR A 135 -14.90 -11.40 9.79
C TYR A 135 -14.41 -12.14 8.53
N VAL A 136 -14.61 -13.45 8.47
CA VAL A 136 -14.20 -14.27 7.31
C VAL A 136 -15.01 -13.89 6.08
N SER A 137 -16.33 -13.69 6.24
CA SER A 137 -17.22 -13.26 5.16
C SER A 137 -16.78 -11.91 4.59
N ASP A 138 -16.49 -10.92 5.44
CA ASP A 138 -16.00 -9.60 5.03
C ASP A 138 -14.68 -9.67 4.25
N LYS A 139 -13.78 -10.57 4.64
CA LYS A 139 -12.52 -10.80 3.93
C LYS A 139 -12.77 -11.40 2.56
N GLN A 140 -13.68 -12.39 2.50
CA GLN A 140 -14.03 -13.06 1.27
C GLN A 140 -14.69 -12.09 0.28
N LEU A 141 -15.66 -11.29 0.71
CA LEU A 141 -16.34 -10.29 -0.15
C LEU A 141 -15.36 -9.28 -0.77
N LYS A 142 -14.40 -8.78 0.02
CA LYS A 142 -13.35 -7.87 -0.49
C LYS A 142 -12.51 -8.54 -1.57
N PHE A 143 -12.15 -9.80 -1.37
CA PHE A 143 -11.35 -10.55 -2.34
C PHE A 143 -12.15 -10.92 -3.60
N GLU A 144 -13.42 -11.29 -3.43
CA GLU A 144 -14.34 -11.60 -4.52
C GLU A 144 -14.59 -10.41 -5.42
N SER A 145 -14.81 -9.21 -4.87
CA SER A 145 -14.99 -8.01 -5.68
C SER A 145 -13.81 -7.72 -6.63
N ALA A 146 -12.57 -7.94 -6.14
CA ALA A 146 -11.36 -7.81 -6.95
C ALA A 146 -11.24 -8.93 -8.01
N LYS A 147 -11.64 -10.15 -7.67
CA LYS A 147 -11.68 -11.26 -8.64
C LYS A 147 -12.72 -11.02 -9.72
N GLN A 148 -13.87 -10.47 -9.37
CA GLN A 148 -14.95 -10.17 -10.30
C GLN A 148 -14.53 -9.12 -11.33
N SER A 149 -13.84 -8.04 -10.91
CA SER A 149 -13.29 -7.05 -11.85
C SER A 149 -12.27 -7.67 -12.79
N ASP A 150 -11.35 -8.47 -12.26
CA ASP A 150 -10.30 -9.10 -13.08
C ASP A 150 -10.91 -10.12 -14.05
N ALA A 151 -11.92 -10.87 -13.62
CA ALA A 151 -12.66 -11.80 -14.46
C ALA A 151 -13.42 -11.08 -15.58
N ALA A 152 -14.08 -9.96 -15.27
CA ALA A 152 -14.77 -9.13 -16.27
C ALA A 152 -13.80 -8.68 -17.37
N ILE A 153 -12.66 -8.09 -16.98
CA ILE A 153 -11.59 -7.65 -17.90
C ILE A 153 -11.13 -8.81 -18.81
N VAL A 154 -10.84 -9.97 -18.23
CA VAL A 154 -10.40 -11.15 -19.00
C VAL A 154 -11.50 -11.65 -19.94
N THR A 155 -12.77 -11.63 -19.52
CA THR A 155 -13.88 -12.06 -20.38
C THR A 155 -14.11 -11.11 -21.55
N GLU A 156 -14.02 -9.80 -21.33
CA GLU A 156 -14.13 -8.80 -22.40
C GLU A 156 -12.99 -8.93 -23.40
N HIS A 157 -11.75 -9.09 -22.92
CA HIS A 157 -10.60 -9.34 -23.77
C HIS A 157 -10.77 -10.61 -24.61
N LYS A 158 -11.20 -11.72 -23.99
CA LYS A 158 -11.45 -12.97 -24.72
C LYS A 158 -12.53 -12.83 -25.80
N LYS A 159 -13.53 -11.97 -25.60
CA LYS A 159 -14.55 -11.69 -26.62
C LYS A 159 -13.93 -10.94 -27.81
N LYS A 160 -13.19 -9.86 -27.54
CA LYS A 160 -12.49 -9.06 -28.57
C LYS A 160 -11.51 -9.90 -29.39
N GLU A 161 -10.74 -10.75 -28.73
CA GLU A 161 -9.78 -11.64 -29.40
C GLU A 161 -10.46 -12.72 -30.23
N ARG A 162 -11.61 -13.22 -29.79
CA ARG A 162 -12.41 -14.15 -30.61
C ARG A 162 -12.91 -13.49 -31.88
N GLU A 163 -13.31 -12.23 -31.83
CA GLU A 163 -13.72 -11.45 -32.99
C GLU A 163 -12.54 -11.16 -33.92
N ALA A 164 -11.40 -10.74 -33.37
CA ALA A 164 -10.17 -10.54 -34.13
C ALA A 164 -9.67 -11.84 -34.80
N ALA A 165 -9.80 -12.98 -34.12
CA ALA A 165 -9.46 -14.28 -34.66
C ALA A 165 -10.39 -14.72 -35.80
N LYS A 166 -11.69 -14.37 -35.74
CA LYS A 166 -12.60 -14.56 -36.87
C LYS A 166 -12.17 -13.73 -38.09
N GLN A 167 -11.59 -12.55 -37.86
CA GLN A 167 -11.00 -11.71 -38.90
C GLN A 167 -9.61 -12.20 -39.35
N GLY A 168 -9.13 -13.35 -38.86
CA GLY A 168 -7.85 -13.95 -39.26
C GLY A 168 -6.62 -13.45 -38.49
N LYS A 169 -6.78 -12.53 -37.52
CA LYS A 169 -5.67 -12.12 -36.64
C LYS A 169 -5.32 -13.24 -35.66
N ARG A 170 -4.06 -13.31 -35.24
CA ARG A 170 -3.64 -14.30 -34.24
C ARG A 170 -4.18 -13.92 -32.87
N PRO A 171 -4.88 -14.82 -32.16
CA PRO A 171 -5.46 -14.50 -30.86
C PRO A 171 -4.36 -14.26 -29.82
N PHE A 172 -4.46 -13.16 -29.10
CA PHE A 172 -3.59 -12.78 -27.99
C PHE A 172 -4.30 -12.98 -26.64
N TYR A 173 -3.55 -13.29 -25.59
CA TYR A 173 -4.10 -13.46 -24.25
C TYR A 173 -3.39 -12.54 -23.27
N LEU A 174 -4.19 -11.77 -22.54
CA LEU A 174 -3.69 -10.77 -21.61
C LEU A 174 -2.90 -11.40 -20.46
N LYS A 175 -1.72 -10.85 -20.16
CA LYS A 175 -0.91 -11.28 -19.01
C LYS A 175 -1.55 -10.78 -17.71
N LYS A 176 -1.27 -11.46 -16.59
CA LYS A 176 -1.74 -11.04 -15.25
C LYS A 176 -1.29 -9.62 -14.87
N SER A 177 -0.15 -9.15 -15.35
CA SER A 177 0.33 -7.78 -15.15
C SER A 177 -0.54 -6.75 -15.87
N GLU A 178 -0.94 -7.06 -17.11
CA GLU A 178 -1.77 -6.20 -17.94
C GLU A 178 -3.20 -6.11 -17.40
N VAL A 179 -3.79 -7.23 -16.93
CA VAL A 179 -5.09 -7.21 -16.22
C VAL A 179 -5.02 -6.24 -15.03
N ARG A 180 -3.95 -6.31 -14.23
CA ARG A 180 -3.77 -5.40 -13.08
C ARG A 180 -3.64 -3.94 -13.51
N LYS A 181 -2.96 -3.65 -14.62
CA LYS A 181 -2.87 -2.28 -15.17
C LYS A 181 -4.25 -1.77 -15.62
N GLN A 182 -5.00 -2.58 -16.37
CA GLN A 182 -6.36 -2.22 -16.82
C GLN A 182 -7.28 -1.95 -15.63
N ARG A 183 -7.26 -2.80 -14.60
CA ARG A 183 -8.01 -2.58 -13.35
C ARG A 183 -7.65 -1.27 -12.66
N LEU A 184 -6.36 -0.89 -12.66
CA LEU A 184 -5.91 0.37 -12.07
C LEU A 184 -6.39 1.57 -12.89
N ILE A 185 -6.37 1.47 -14.22
CA ILE A 185 -6.88 2.50 -15.14
C ILE A 185 -8.39 2.69 -14.95
N GLU A 186 -9.17 1.61 -14.92
CA GLU A 186 -10.61 1.67 -14.64
C GLU A 186 -10.91 2.32 -13.29
N LYS A 187 -10.15 1.94 -12.26
CA LYS A 187 -10.28 2.55 -10.93
C LYS A 187 -9.95 4.04 -10.96
N TYR A 188 -8.92 4.45 -11.69
CA TYR A 188 -8.55 5.85 -11.86
C TYR A 188 -9.67 6.62 -12.57
N ASN A 189 -10.17 6.11 -13.70
CA ASN A 189 -11.27 6.72 -14.46
C ASN A 189 -12.53 6.87 -13.61
N LYS A 190 -12.88 5.84 -12.83
CA LYS A 190 -14.01 5.89 -11.89
C LYS A 190 -13.81 6.96 -10.81
N LEU A 191 -12.59 7.08 -10.26
CA LEU A 191 -12.28 8.10 -9.25
C LEU A 191 -12.30 9.51 -9.85
N LYS A 192 -11.75 9.69 -11.06
CA LYS A 192 -11.77 10.95 -11.81
C LYS A 192 -13.20 11.38 -12.10
N ALA A 193 -14.02 10.49 -12.64
CA ALA A 193 -15.44 10.73 -12.91
C ALA A 193 -16.24 11.07 -11.62
N SER A 194 -15.88 10.44 -10.49
CA SER A 194 -16.53 10.74 -9.20
C SER A 194 -16.03 12.01 -8.50
N GLY A 195 -15.01 12.69 -9.04
CA GLY A 195 -14.36 13.86 -8.40
C GLY A 195 -13.55 13.55 -7.14
N LYS A 196 -13.41 12.28 -6.76
CA LYS A 196 -12.75 11.85 -5.51
C LYS A 196 -11.25 11.59 -5.67
N LEU A 197 -10.71 11.77 -6.87
CA LEU A 197 -9.32 11.47 -7.22
C LEU A 197 -8.32 12.24 -6.35
N GLU A 198 -8.49 13.56 -6.21
CA GLU A 198 -7.54 14.40 -5.47
C GLU A 198 -7.46 13.99 -3.99
N SER A 199 -8.62 13.81 -3.35
CA SER A 199 -8.68 13.33 -1.97
C SER A 199 -8.04 11.94 -1.77
N PHE A 200 -8.11 11.08 -2.80
CA PHE A 200 -7.50 9.75 -2.76
C PHE A 200 -5.97 9.85 -2.86
N ILE A 201 -5.46 10.73 -3.71
CA ILE A 201 -4.02 11.02 -3.86
C ILE A 201 -3.48 11.63 -2.57
N GLU A 202 -4.13 12.65 -2.01
CA GLU A 202 -3.73 13.30 -0.76
C GLU A 202 -3.66 12.30 0.40
N LYS A 203 -4.70 11.45 0.57
CA LYS A 203 -4.69 10.38 1.58
C LYS A 203 -3.55 9.39 1.37
N ARG A 204 -3.19 9.09 0.12
CA ARG A 204 -2.08 8.20 -0.20
C ARG A 204 -0.73 8.86 0.09
N ARG A 205 -0.56 10.14 -0.25
CA ARG A 205 0.61 10.97 0.10
C ARG A 205 0.83 11.00 1.60
N ARG A 206 -0.21 11.29 2.40
CA ARG A 206 -0.14 11.30 3.87
C ARG A 206 0.27 9.94 4.45
N LYS A 207 -0.28 8.84 3.94
CA LYS A 207 0.07 7.48 4.38
C LYS A 207 1.50 7.09 4.02
N ASN A 208 1.99 7.51 2.85
CA ASN A 208 3.37 7.26 2.44
C ASN A 208 4.34 8.06 3.31
N ALA A 209 4.10 9.36 3.50
CA ALA A 209 4.92 10.21 4.38
C ALA A 209 4.99 9.67 5.82
N ALA A 210 3.86 9.18 6.36
CA ALA A 210 3.85 8.55 7.68
C ALA A 210 4.67 7.25 7.75
N LYS A 211 4.67 6.44 6.68
CA LYS A 211 5.51 5.23 6.61
C LYS A 211 6.99 5.60 6.48
N ASP A 212 7.30 6.61 5.68
CA ASP A 212 8.65 7.11 5.50
C ASP A 212 9.20 7.64 6.83
N HIS A 213 8.36 8.31 7.64
CA HIS A 213 8.72 8.72 9.00
C HIS A 213 9.01 7.53 9.94
N ILE A 214 8.35 6.38 9.77
CA ILE A 214 8.64 5.18 10.57
C ILE A 214 10.01 4.59 10.19
N TYR A 215 10.39 4.66 8.92
CA TYR A 215 11.65 4.11 8.42
C TYR A 215 12.82 5.11 8.48
N MET A 216 12.53 6.40 8.66
CA MET A 216 13.55 7.40 8.87
C MET A 216 14.17 7.26 10.27
N PRO A 217 15.51 7.24 10.38
CA PRO A 217 16.16 7.19 11.68
C PRO A 217 15.74 8.42 12.49
N TYR A 218 15.25 8.19 13.71
CA TYR A 218 14.99 9.28 14.65
C TYR A 218 16.27 10.08 14.80
N ARG A 219 16.19 11.38 14.55
CA ARG A 219 17.29 12.31 14.81
C ARG A 219 17.64 12.13 16.29
N ARG A 220 18.84 11.57 16.58
CA ARG A 220 19.32 11.46 17.96
C ARG A 220 19.28 12.87 18.54
N SER A 221 18.59 13.03 19.67
CA SER A 221 18.63 14.26 20.45
C SER A 221 20.10 14.54 20.77
N SER A 222 20.69 15.54 20.10
CA SER A 222 22.04 16.02 20.36
C SER A 222 21.99 16.82 21.66
N ASN A 223 22.11 16.14 22.79
CA ASN A 223 22.23 16.77 24.10
C ASN A 223 23.68 17.17 24.42
N SER A 224 24.45 17.64 23.43
CA SER A 224 25.91 17.84 23.50
C SER A 224 26.38 19.27 23.20
N GLU A 225 25.50 20.28 23.25
CA GLU A 225 25.87 21.69 23.04
C GLU A 225 25.53 22.58 24.26
N GLN A 226 25.75 22.06 25.47
CA GLN A 226 25.75 22.86 26.69
C GLN A 226 26.90 22.43 27.60
N GLN A 227 28.15 22.57 27.13
CA GLN A 227 29.36 22.61 27.96
C GLN A 227 30.59 22.88 27.09
N SER A 228 30.85 24.15 26.77
CA SER A 228 32.20 24.70 26.54
C SER A 228 32.11 26.21 26.57
#